data_AF-A0A960XK26-F1
#
_entry.id   AF-A0A960XK26-F1
#
_cell.length_a   1.000
_cell.length_b   1.000
_cell.length_c   1.000
_cell.angle_alpha   90.00
_cell.angle_beta   90.00
_cell.angle_gamma   90.00
#
_symmetry.space_group_name_H-M   'P 1'
#
loop_
_entity.id
_entity.type
_entity.pdbx_description
1 polymer ?
#
loop_
_entity_poly.entity_id
_entity_poly.type
_entity_poly.pdbx_seq_one_letter_code
_entity_poly.pdbx_strand_id
1 'polypeptide(L)'
;QLALGFIMYAGDFEDKIITSVNNYAGGFWRGPQRNGAFHAPAAGMSREEAMVEVEDGIEASEIYTYVPAVGSYHCPGDLRTKRLKPGSGWAWDSYSKANGMNGLNWQAAQPPYTKMSSVAAPSEAMIFIEESDPRGYNNGTWVINVNPSPGWVDPFAIFHGHVSTIGMADGHAELHAWGDENTIQAATQAAQGIVDMSTTFYWKGGNASNPDFRWVYQRYKHVKWAPL
;
A
#
# COMPACT_ATOMS: atom_id res chain seq x y z
N GLN A 1 -10.81 -6.56 -7.26
CA GLN A 1 -12.02 -5.87 -6.74
C GLN A 1 -11.69 -4.47 -6.26
N LEU A 2 -10.63 -4.26 -5.46
CA LEU A 2 -10.18 -2.93 -5.01
C LEU A 2 -9.98 -1.92 -6.14
N ALA A 3 -9.21 -2.25 -7.19
CA ALA A 3 -8.98 -1.34 -8.32
C ALA A 3 -10.29 -0.89 -9.02
N LEU A 4 -11.23 -1.81 -9.20
CA LEU A 4 -12.55 -1.49 -9.76
C LEU A 4 -13.34 -0.55 -8.84
N GLY A 5 -13.42 -0.85 -7.54
CA GLY A 5 -14.13 0.00 -6.58
C GLY A 5 -13.52 1.39 -6.45
N PHE A 6 -12.20 1.50 -6.56
CA PHE A 6 -11.47 2.75 -6.61
C PHE A 6 -11.83 3.61 -7.83
N ILE A 7 -11.97 2.98 -9.01
CA ILE A 7 -12.41 3.67 -10.23
C ILE A 7 -13.88 4.08 -10.14
N MET A 8 -14.74 3.22 -9.59
CA MET A 8 -16.16 3.55 -9.37
C MET A 8 -16.30 4.74 -8.43
N TYR A 9 -15.55 4.76 -7.32
CA TYR A 9 -15.50 5.90 -6.40
C TYR A 9 -15.16 7.20 -7.14
N ALA A 10 -14.11 7.19 -7.97
CA ALA A 10 -13.71 8.39 -8.70
C ALA A 10 -14.80 8.84 -9.68
N GLY A 11 -15.45 7.91 -10.39
CA GLY A 11 -16.56 8.21 -11.30
C GLY A 11 -17.72 8.92 -10.61
N ASP A 12 -18.07 8.49 -9.40
CA ASP A 12 -19.18 9.05 -8.62
C ASP A 12 -18.79 10.32 -7.83
N PHE A 13 -17.49 10.59 -7.69
CA PHE A 13 -16.97 11.69 -6.87
C PHE A 13 -16.21 12.76 -7.67
N GLU A 14 -16.80 13.21 -8.78
CA GLU A 14 -16.27 14.28 -9.65
C GLU A 14 -14.85 13.99 -10.18
N ASP A 15 -14.58 12.72 -10.49
CA ASP A 15 -13.29 12.21 -10.96
C ASP A 15 -12.16 12.28 -9.91
N LYS A 16 -12.49 12.58 -8.64
CA LYS A 16 -11.49 12.67 -7.56
C LYS A 16 -11.03 11.29 -7.13
N ILE A 17 -9.72 11.14 -7.01
CA ILE A 17 -9.12 9.98 -6.36
C ILE A 17 -9.46 10.03 -4.87
N ILE A 18 -9.78 8.88 -4.23
CA ILE A 18 -9.99 8.82 -2.78
C ILE A 18 -8.78 9.42 -2.04
N THR A 19 -9.05 10.34 -1.12
CA THR A 19 -7.98 11.03 -0.38
C THR A 19 -7.48 10.15 0.76
N SER A 20 -6.19 10.24 1.07
CA SER A 20 -5.64 9.63 2.28
C SER A 20 -5.99 10.41 3.56
N VAL A 21 -6.59 11.61 3.44
CA VAL A 21 -7.15 12.32 4.60
C VAL A 21 -8.31 11.51 5.16
N ASN A 22 -8.25 11.16 6.45
CA ASN A 22 -9.15 10.23 7.14
C ASN A 22 -9.10 8.76 6.66
N ASN A 23 -8.48 8.47 5.51
CA ASN A 23 -8.26 7.11 5.02
C ASN A 23 -6.76 6.75 5.10
N TYR A 24 -6.20 6.82 6.31
CA TYR A 24 -4.75 6.76 6.51
C TYR A 24 -4.17 5.36 6.25
N ALA A 25 -4.88 4.28 6.59
CA ALA A 25 -4.36 2.92 6.43
C ALA A 25 -4.36 2.49 4.97
N GLY A 26 -3.21 2.04 4.49
CA GLY A 26 -2.89 1.87 3.08
C GLY A 26 -3.13 3.13 2.23
N GLY A 27 -3.52 4.28 2.81
CA GLY A 27 -3.95 5.46 2.09
C GLY A 27 -5.34 5.39 1.43
N PHE A 28 -6.18 4.40 1.74
CA PHE A 28 -7.52 4.28 1.11
C PHE A 28 -8.62 3.74 2.03
N TRP A 29 -8.29 3.42 3.29
CA TRP A 29 -9.28 3.06 4.31
C TRP A 29 -8.87 3.63 5.69
N ARG A 30 -9.80 3.68 6.64
CA ARG A 30 -9.61 4.39 7.92
C ARG A 30 -8.59 3.76 8.87
N GLY A 31 -8.20 2.51 8.61
CA GLY A 31 -7.45 1.70 9.58
C GLY A 31 -8.36 1.12 10.66
N PRO A 32 -7.84 0.22 11.49
CA PRO A 32 -8.64 -0.43 12.54
C PRO A 32 -9.23 0.60 13.52
N GLN A 33 -10.49 0.41 13.89
CA GLN A 33 -11.26 1.32 14.73
C GLN A 33 -11.80 0.61 15.96
N ARG A 34 -11.78 1.29 17.12
CA ARG A 34 -12.47 0.88 18.33
C ARG A 34 -13.36 2.01 18.79
N ASN A 35 -14.67 1.77 18.89
CA ASN A 35 -15.66 2.79 19.28
C ASN A 35 -15.60 4.05 18.39
N GLY A 36 -15.39 3.87 17.08
CA GLY A 36 -15.34 4.97 16.10
C GLY A 36 -14.06 5.81 16.12
N ALA A 37 -13.02 5.38 16.84
CA ALA A 37 -11.71 6.01 16.86
C ALA A 37 -10.61 5.03 16.45
N PHE A 38 -9.57 5.54 15.79
CA PHE A 38 -8.43 4.73 15.36
C PHE A 38 -7.80 4.01 16.55
N HIS A 39 -7.59 2.70 16.41
CA HIS A 39 -6.98 1.87 17.43
C HIS A 39 -6.15 0.77 16.77
N ALA A 40 -4.82 0.91 16.81
CA ALA A 40 -3.95 -0.06 16.16
C ALA A 40 -3.94 -1.42 16.91
N PRO A 41 -3.80 -2.55 16.19
CA PRO A 41 -3.62 -3.86 16.80
C PRO A 41 -2.40 -3.87 17.72
N ALA A 42 -2.64 -4.13 19.00
CA ALA A 42 -1.64 -3.99 20.06
C ALA A 42 -1.39 -5.31 20.80
N ALA A 43 -0.26 -5.36 21.52
CA ALA A 43 0.12 -6.53 22.30
C ALA A 43 -0.95 -6.85 23.37
N GLY A 44 -1.31 -8.12 23.49
CA GLY A 44 -2.35 -8.58 24.42
C GLY A 44 -3.75 -8.67 23.83
N MET A 45 -3.98 -8.12 22.63
CA MET A 45 -5.22 -8.29 21.88
C MET A 45 -5.28 -9.68 21.23
N SER A 46 -6.46 -10.31 21.27
CA SER A 46 -6.75 -11.52 20.48
C SER A 46 -6.84 -11.19 18.98
N ARG A 47 -6.71 -12.21 18.12
CA ARG A 47 -6.85 -11.98 16.67
C ARG A 47 -8.30 -11.65 16.32
N GLU A 48 -9.23 -12.21 17.06
CA GLU A 48 -10.67 -11.99 16.92
C GLU A 48 -11.02 -10.53 17.24
N GLU A 49 -10.51 -9.99 18.35
CA GLU A 49 -10.69 -8.56 18.68
C GLU A 49 -10.06 -7.65 17.62
N ALA A 50 -8.84 -7.96 17.16
CA ALA A 50 -8.18 -7.18 16.11
C ALA A 50 -8.97 -7.21 14.78
N MET A 51 -9.58 -8.34 14.46
CA MET A 51 -10.42 -8.49 13.27
C MET A 51 -11.71 -7.68 13.36
N VAL A 52 -12.37 -7.65 14.53
CA VAL A 52 -13.56 -6.79 14.73
C VAL A 52 -13.21 -5.32 14.47
N GLU A 53 -12.07 -4.85 14.98
CA GLU A 53 -11.65 -3.47 14.77
C GLU A 53 -11.27 -3.15 13.32
N VAL A 54 -10.70 -4.13 12.61
CA VAL A 54 -10.45 -4.04 11.16
C VAL A 54 -11.77 -3.93 10.39
N GLU A 55 -12.76 -4.76 10.71
CA GLU A 55 -14.08 -4.73 10.11
C GLU A 55 -14.75 -3.37 10.33
N ASP A 56 -14.80 -2.89 11.57
CA ASP A 56 -15.32 -1.56 11.93
C ASP A 56 -14.64 -0.44 11.12
N GLY A 57 -13.32 -0.54 10.94
CA GLY A 57 -12.54 0.42 10.17
C GLY A 57 -12.83 0.40 8.67
N ILE A 58 -12.95 -0.79 8.09
CA ILE A 58 -13.31 -0.97 6.68
C ILE A 58 -14.73 -0.47 6.44
N GLU A 59 -15.70 -0.84 7.26
CA GLU A 59 -17.10 -0.42 7.15
C GLU A 59 -17.28 1.10 7.23
N ALA A 60 -16.47 1.77 8.06
CA ALA A 60 -16.48 3.22 8.18
C ALA A 60 -15.76 3.96 7.03
N SER A 61 -15.06 3.25 6.13
CA SER A 61 -14.24 3.84 5.07
C SER A 61 -15.06 4.28 3.86
N GLU A 62 -14.63 5.36 3.20
CA GLU A 62 -15.36 5.94 2.06
C GLU A 62 -15.48 4.96 0.88
N ILE A 63 -14.47 4.11 0.69
CA ILE A 63 -14.45 3.12 -0.38
C ILE A 63 -15.38 1.91 -0.12
N TYR A 64 -15.89 1.74 1.10
CA TYR A 64 -16.68 0.57 1.52
C TYR A 64 -17.93 0.35 0.67
N THR A 65 -18.62 1.44 0.29
CA THR A 65 -19.83 1.37 -0.55
C THR A 65 -19.54 0.68 -1.91
N TYR A 66 -18.30 0.76 -2.38
CA TYR A 66 -17.85 0.18 -3.65
C TYR A 66 -17.17 -1.18 -3.46
N VAL A 67 -16.61 -1.44 -2.27
CA VAL A 67 -15.91 -2.69 -1.92
C VAL A 67 -16.35 -3.15 -0.52
N PRO A 68 -17.59 -3.62 -0.35
CA PRO A 68 -18.11 -3.97 0.98
C PRO A 68 -17.54 -5.29 1.53
N ALA A 69 -16.96 -6.12 0.65
CA ALA A 69 -16.38 -7.38 1.05
C ALA A 69 -15.02 -7.15 1.72
N VAL A 70 -14.97 -7.22 3.06
CA VAL A 70 -13.75 -7.11 3.89
C VAL A 70 -12.61 -8.01 3.41
N GLY A 71 -12.94 -9.20 2.88
CA GLY A 71 -11.96 -10.10 2.27
C GLY A 71 -11.21 -9.53 1.06
N SER A 72 -11.71 -8.47 0.41
CA SER A 72 -11.04 -7.80 -0.71
C SER A 72 -9.81 -7.00 -0.30
N TYR A 73 -9.68 -6.68 0.99
CA TYR A 73 -8.58 -5.91 1.55
C TYR A 73 -7.40 -6.81 1.95
N HIS A 74 -7.60 -8.12 1.95
CA HIS A 74 -6.63 -9.12 2.35
C HIS A 74 -6.30 -10.07 1.20
N CYS A 75 -5.02 -10.29 0.94
CA CYS A 75 -4.57 -11.30 0.01
C CYS A 75 -4.60 -12.66 0.71
N PRO A 76 -5.19 -13.72 0.12
CA PRO A 76 -5.16 -15.07 0.71
C PRO A 76 -3.74 -15.62 0.94
N GLY A 77 -2.75 -15.11 0.18
CA GLY A 77 -1.33 -15.43 0.32
C GLY A 77 -0.64 -14.66 1.46
N ASP A 78 -1.29 -13.65 2.04
CA ASP A 78 -0.80 -12.96 3.22
C ASP A 78 -1.05 -13.81 4.47
N LEU A 79 0.03 -14.34 5.03
CA LEU A 79 -0.03 -15.24 6.17
C LEU A 79 0.23 -14.53 7.50
N ARG A 80 0.37 -13.19 7.53
CA ARG A 80 0.61 -12.42 8.76
C ARG A 80 -0.51 -12.64 9.77
N THR A 81 -1.76 -12.69 9.30
CA THR A 81 -2.95 -12.92 10.15
C THR A 81 -2.93 -14.27 10.86
N LYS A 82 -2.30 -15.29 10.25
CA LYS A 82 -2.21 -16.67 10.76
C LYS A 82 -0.95 -16.90 11.60
N ARG A 83 0.18 -16.31 11.19
CA ARG A 83 1.51 -16.58 11.75
C ARG A 83 1.90 -15.61 12.86
N LEU A 84 1.41 -14.38 12.81
CA LEU A 84 1.81 -13.30 13.71
C LEU A 84 0.70 -12.98 14.71
N LYS A 85 0.98 -12.07 15.64
CA LYS A 85 0.05 -11.66 16.71
C LYS A 85 -0.14 -10.14 16.70
N PRO A 86 -1.34 -9.63 17.05
CA PRO A 86 -1.55 -8.21 17.28
C PRO A 86 -0.44 -7.59 18.14
N GLY A 87 0.05 -6.41 17.75
CA GLY A 87 1.21 -5.74 18.34
C GLY A 87 2.59 -6.31 17.96
N SER A 88 2.66 -7.34 17.10
CA SER A 88 3.91 -7.94 16.64
C SER A 88 3.78 -8.45 15.20
N GLY A 89 3.79 -7.52 14.24
CA GLY A 89 3.80 -7.83 12.80
C GLY A 89 2.47 -8.25 12.18
N TRP A 90 1.43 -8.50 12.99
CA TRP A 90 0.09 -8.84 12.49
C TRP A 90 -0.56 -7.64 11.80
N ALA A 91 -1.22 -7.87 10.67
CA ALA A 91 -2.06 -6.91 9.97
C ALA A 91 -3.04 -7.68 9.08
N TRP A 92 -4.21 -7.10 8.79
CA TRP A 92 -5.17 -7.68 7.84
C TRP A 92 -4.99 -7.14 6.43
N ASP A 93 -4.73 -5.85 6.27
CA ASP A 93 -4.64 -5.21 4.96
C ASP A 93 -3.36 -5.62 4.22
N SER A 94 -3.54 -6.10 2.99
CA SER A 94 -2.46 -6.59 2.14
C SER A 94 -2.14 -5.66 0.98
N TYR A 95 -2.78 -4.49 0.91
CA TYR A 95 -2.64 -3.56 -0.21
C TYR A 95 -2.47 -2.13 0.30
N SER A 96 -1.72 -1.33 -0.45
CA SER A 96 -1.59 0.10 -0.21
C SER A 96 -1.65 0.89 -1.48
N LYS A 97 -2.25 2.07 -1.38
CA LYS A 97 -2.33 3.07 -2.42
C LYS A 97 -0.98 3.78 -2.55
N ALA A 98 -0.46 3.90 -3.75
CA ALA A 98 0.73 4.69 -4.02
C ALA A 98 0.50 6.15 -3.65
N ASN A 99 1.47 6.79 -2.98
CA ASN A 99 1.31 8.16 -2.48
C ASN A 99 1.04 9.19 -3.59
N GLY A 100 1.54 8.95 -4.80
CA GLY A 100 1.26 9.80 -5.97
C GLY A 100 -0.22 9.85 -6.39
N MET A 101 -1.08 8.99 -5.84
CA MET A 101 -2.51 8.91 -6.16
C MET A 101 -3.36 9.50 -5.04
N ASN A 102 -3.39 10.83 -4.93
CA ASN A 102 -4.03 11.60 -3.86
C ASN A 102 -3.65 11.14 -2.44
N GLY A 103 -2.35 10.92 -2.27
CA GLY A 103 -1.74 10.50 -1.02
C GLY A 103 -1.47 11.61 -0.03
N LEU A 104 -0.54 11.33 0.89
CA LEU A 104 -0.06 12.23 1.92
C LEU A 104 1.06 13.13 1.39
N ASN A 105 1.42 14.15 2.17
CA ASN A 105 2.55 15.02 1.89
C ASN A 105 3.87 14.34 2.30
N TRP A 106 4.39 13.43 1.47
CA TRP A 106 5.66 12.72 1.72
C TRP A 106 6.90 13.54 1.34
N GLN A 107 7.05 13.90 0.05
CA GLN A 107 8.09 14.83 -0.41
C GLN A 107 7.49 15.88 -1.34
N ALA A 108 7.92 17.14 -1.22
CA ALA A 108 7.46 18.22 -2.10
C ALA A 108 7.76 17.98 -3.60
N ALA A 109 8.72 17.10 -3.90
CA ALA A 109 9.07 16.67 -5.26
C ALA A 109 8.03 15.75 -5.91
N GLN A 110 7.14 15.14 -5.12
CA GLN A 110 6.12 14.20 -5.59
C GLN A 110 4.68 14.64 -5.25
N PRO A 111 4.24 15.82 -5.72
CA PRO A 111 2.86 16.24 -5.54
C PRO A 111 1.91 15.21 -6.19
N PRO A 112 0.87 14.76 -5.48
CA PRO A 112 0.00 13.70 -5.97
C PRO A 112 -0.95 14.20 -7.05
N TYR A 113 -1.38 13.28 -7.91
CA TYR A 113 -2.58 13.47 -8.72
C TYR A 113 -3.80 13.49 -7.80
N THR A 114 -4.75 14.39 -8.04
CA THR A 114 -6.00 14.45 -7.28
C THR A 114 -7.20 13.93 -8.07
N LYS A 115 -7.05 13.74 -9.38
CA LYS A 115 -8.07 13.28 -10.30
C LYS A 115 -7.61 12.12 -11.17
N MET A 116 -8.48 11.14 -11.42
CA MET A 116 -8.13 9.98 -12.24
C MET A 116 -7.81 10.39 -13.68
N SER A 117 -8.60 11.29 -14.29
CA SER A 117 -8.33 11.80 -15.65
C SER A 117 -7.03 12.59 -15.80
N SER A 118 -6.41 13.01 -14.68
CA SER A 118 -5.13 13.73 -14.71
C SER A 118 -3.91 12.80 -14.68
N VAL A 119 -4.10 11.51 -14.40
CA VAL A 119 -3.01 10.54 -14.29
C VAL A 119 -2.40 10.30 -15.68
N ALA A 120 -1.12 10.62 -15.82
CA ALA A 120 -0.40 10.38 -17.05
C ALA A 120 -0.04 8.90 -17.21
N ALA A 121 -0.21 8.37 -18.43
CA ALA A 121 0.03 6.96 -18.75
C ALA A 121 -0.67 5.99 -17.76
N PRO A 122 -2.01 5.99 -17.71
CA PRO A 122 -2.77 5.26 -16.67
C PRO A 122 -2.52 3.75 -16.67
N SER A 123 -2.16 3.16 -17.81
CA SER A 123 -1.75 1.75 -17.92
C SER A 123 -0.36 1.47 -17.32
N GLU A 124 0.45 2.48 -17.05
CA GLU A 124 1.73 2.35 -16.34
C GLU A 124 1.66 2.91 -14.92
N ALA A 125 0.58 3.61 -14.54
CA ALA A 125 0.51 4.30 -13.28
C ALA A 125 -0.07 3.39 -12.20
N MET A 126 0.79 2.95 -11.28
CA MET A 126 0.39 2.13 -10.14
C MET A 126 -0.55 2.90 -9.21
N ILE A 127 -1.72 2.33 -8.93
CA ILE A 127 -2.63 2.77 -7.87
C ILE A 127 -2.41 1.97 -6.60
N PHE A 128 -2.26 0.64 -6.70
CA PHE A 128 -2.14 -0.26 -5.57
C PHE A 128 -0.94 -1.18 -5.72
N ILE A 129 -0.28 -1.47 -4.61
CA ILE A 129 0.75 -2.50 -4.47
C ILE A 129 0.40 -3.41 -3.30
N GLU A 130 0.68 -4.70 -3.42
CA GLU A 130 0.65 -5.59 -2.26
C GLU A 130 1.70 -5.16 -1.23
N GLU A 131 1.27 -4.84 -0.01
CA GLU A 131 2.15 -4.40 1.08
C GLU A 131 2.06 -5.32 2.30
N SER A 132 3.19 -5.49 2.98
CA SER A 132 3.33 -6.29 4.19
C SER A 132 3.89 -5.49 5.36
N ASP A 133 3.39 -4.26 5.58
CA ASP A 133 3.84 -3.40 6.67
C ASP A 133 3.76 -4.12 8.04
N PRO A 134 4.88 -4.32 8.74
CA PRO A 134 4.92 -5.04 10.02
C PRO A 134 4.44 -4.20 11.22
N ARG A 135 3.89 -2.99 11.01
CA ARG A 135 3.51 -2.04 12.09
C ARG A 135 2.07 -2.18 12.60
N GLY A 136 1.35 -3.23 12.22
CA GLY A 136 -0.02 -3.50 12.70
C GLY A 136 -1.11 -3.37 11.63
N TYR A 137 -0.81 -2.58 10.60
CA TYR A 137 -1.62 -2.23 9.44
C TYR A 137 -0.66 -1.55 8.45
N ASN A 138 -1.07 -1.36 7.19
CA ASN A 138 -0.26 -0.58 6.25
C ASN A 138 -0.30 0.91 6.64
N ASN A 139 0.81 1.42 7.14
CA ASN A 139 0.86 2.67 7.88
C ASN A 139 1.10 3.87 6.95
N GLY A 140 -0.01 4.46 6.49
CA GLY A 140 0.00 5.54 5.52
C GLY A 140 -0.24 5.01 4.10
N THR A 141 0.16 5.81 3.12
CA THR A 141 0.29 5.38 1.72
C THR A 141 1.63 4.70 1.49
N TRP A 142 1.73 3.88 0.44
CA TRP A 142 3.01 3.32 0.02
C TRP A 142 3.89 4.37 -0.67
N VAL A 143 5.14 4.51 -0.25
CA VAL A 143 6.09 5.51 -0.75
C VAL A 143 7.44 4.95 -1.20
N ILE A 144 8.06 5.69 -2.13
CA ILE A 144 9.51 5.73 -2.35
C ILE A 144 10.01 7.17 -2.30
N ASN A 145 11.31 7.34 -2.06
CA ASN A 145 11.97 8.60 -2.31
C ASN A 145 12.23 8.76 -3.81
N VAL A 146 11.98 9.96 -4.33
CA VAL A 146 12.22 10.32 -5.74
C VAL A 146 13.41 11.27 -5.90
N ASN A 147 13.73 11.64 -7.15
CA ASN A 147 14.79 12.61 -7.44
C ASN A 147 14.63 13.90 -6.61
N PRO A 148 15.74 14.48 -6.10
CA PRO A 148 17.14 14.24 -6.49
C PRO A 148 17.86 13.12 -5.69
N SER A 149 17.19 12.40 -4.80
CA SER A 149 17.80 11.35 -3.99
C SER A 149 16.86 10.14 -3.93
N PRO A 150 16.76 9.39 -5.03
CA PRO A 150 15.87 8.24 -5.11
C PRO A 150 16.27 7.18 -4.08
N GLY A 151 15.27 6.43 -3.59
CA GLY A 151 15.51 5.42 -2.56
C GLY A 151 14.25 4.62 -2.23
N TRP A 152 14.43 3.36 -1.84
CA TRP A 152 13.37 2.58 -1.21
C TRP A 152 12.96 3.22 0.13
N VAL A 153 11.70 3.03 0.52
CA VAL A 153 11.18 3.51 1.81
C VAL A 153 10.34 2.41 2.43
N ASP A 154 9.15 2.17 1.89
CA ASP A 154 8.22 1.19 2.45
C ASP A 154 8.48 -0.21 1.89
N PRO A 155 8.31 -1.25 2.72
CA PRO A 155 8.31 -2.61 2.23
C PRO A 155 7.11 -2.84 1.31
N PHE A 156 7.16 -3.94 0.58
CA PHE A 156 6.01 -4.49 -0.12
C PHE A 156 6.00 -6.01 0.07
N ALA A 157 4.96 -6.66 -0.43
CA ALA A 157 4.76 -8.09 -0.19
C ALA A 157 5.02 -8.95 -1.42
N ILE A 158 5.62 -10.11 -1.19
CA ILE A 158 5.94 -11.12 -2.20
C ILE A 158 5.17 -12.42 -1.99
N PHE A 159 3.86 -12.30 -1.79
CA PHE A 159 2.99 -13.40 -1.35
C PHE A 159 2.94 -14.59 -2.32
N HIS A 160 3.32 -14.39 -3.59
CA HIS A 160 3.18 -15.38 -4.67
C HIS A 160 4.52 -15.91 -5.19
N GLY A 161 5.51 -16.07 -4.31
CA GLY A 161 6.82 -16.64 -4.66
C GLY A 161 7.75 -15.63 -5.32
N HIS A 162 8.10 -14.57 -4.57
CA HIS A 162 8.85 -13.41 -5.08
C HIS A 162 8.07 -12.63 -6.14
N VAL A 163 6.74 -12.71 -6.11
CA VAL A 163 5.85 -11.99 -7.02
C VAL A 163 4.86 -11.15 -6.22
N SER A 164 4.65 -9.91 -6.67
CA SER A 164 3.57 -9.03 -6.19
C SER A 164 2.53 -8.81 -7.27
N THR A 165 1.29 -8.60 -6.84
CA THR A 165 0.20 -8.07 -7.68
C THR A 165 0.13 -6.55 -7.54
N ILE A 166 0.13 -5.84 -8.66
CA ILE A 166 0.06 -4.38 -8.74
C ILE A 166 -1.22 -3.99 -9.48
N GLY A 167 -2.00 -3.06 -8.94
CA GLY A 167 -3.16 -2.48 -9.61
C GLY A 167 -2.80 -1.19 -10.31
N MET A 168 -3.23 -1.02 -11.56
CA MET A 168 -2.97 0.18 -12.39
C MET A 168 -4.17 1.11 -12.48
N ALA A 169 -3.92 2.37 -12.85
CA ALA A 169 -4.92 3.43 -12.87
C ALA A 169 -5.99 3.26 -13.96
N ASP A 170 -5.74 2.47 -15.01
CA ASP A 170 -6.76 2.07 -15.98
C ASP A 170 -7.63 0.87 -15.51
N GLY A 171 -7.32 0.31 -14.33
CA GLY A 171 -8.08 -0.75 -13.67
C GLY A 171 -7.57 -2.17 -13.88
N HIS A 172 -6.54 -2.39 -14.71
CA HIS A 172 -5.94 -3.72 -14.82
C HIS A 172 -5.00 -4.04 -13.64
N ALA A 173 -4.60 -5.31 -13.55
CA ALA A 173 -3.58 -5.76 -12.63
C ALA A 173 -2.40 -6.39 -13.38
N GLU A 174 -1.18 -6.09 -12.95
CA GLU A 174 0.05 -6.74 -13.41
C GLU A 174 0.66 -7.57 -12.29
N LEU A 175 1.37 -8.64 -12.68
CA LEU A 175 2.26 -9.37 -11.80
C LEU A 175 3.70 -8.92 -12.05
N HIS A 176 4.47 -8.73 -10.98
CA HIS A 176 5.88 -8.44 -11.09
C HIS A 176 6.71 -9.41 -10.24
N ALA A 177 7.67 -10.08 -10.88
CA ALA A 177 8.63 -10.95 -10.22
C ALA A 177 9.89 -10.14 -9.85
N TRP A 178 10.24 -10.17 -8.58
CA TRP A 178 11.39 -9.45 -8.02
C TRP A 178 12.65 -10.29 -8.14
N GLY A 179 13.76 -9.64 -8.49
CA GLY A 179 15.04 -10.31 -8.75
C GLY A 179 16.20 -9.81 -7.91
N ASP A 180 16.11 -8.61 -7.31
CA ASP A 180 17.17 -8.05 -6.47
C ASP A 180 17.14 -8.69 -5.06
N GLU A 181 18.31 -9.15 -4.60
CA GLU A 181 18.43 -9.90 -3.34
C GLU A 181 18.02 -9.06 -2.12
N ASN A 182 18.43 -7.78 -2.08
CA ASN A 182 18.07 -6.89 -0.96
C ASN A 182 16.55 -6.62 -0.95
N THR A 183 15.97 -6.52 -2.13
CA THR A 183 14.54 -6.29 -2.33
C THR A 183 13.71 -7.49 -1.86
N ILE A 184 14.11 -8.71 -2.25
CA ILE A 184 13.49 -9.95 -1.76
C ILE A 184 13.68 -10.09 -0.24
N GLN A 185 14.86 -9.76 0.28
CA GLN A 185 15.14 -9.81 1.71
C GLN A 185 14.21 -8.87 2.49
N ALA A 186 14.07 -7.61 2.06
CA ALA A 186 13.23 -6.62 2.71
C ALA A 186 11.75 -7.07 2.77
N ALA A 187 11.21 -7.51 1.63
CA ALA A 187 9.85 -8.02 1.55
C ALA A 187 9.61 -9.29 2.40
N THR A 188 10.62 -10.17 2.48
CA THR A 188 10.59 -11.37 3.34
C THR A 188 10.56 -11.00 4.81
N GLN A 189 11.41 -10.07 5.24
CA GLN A 189 11.46 -9.60 6.63
C GLN A 189 10.15 -8.92 7.04
N ALA A 190 9.60 -8.08 6.17
CA ALA A 190 8.31 -7.43 6.38
C ALA A 190 7.19 -8.47 6.60
N ALA A 191 7.11 -9.49 5.74
CA ALA A 191 6.15 -10.59 5.89
C ALA A 191 6.35 -11.45 7.15
N GLN A 192 7.55 -11.42 7.75
CA GLN A 192 7.87 -12.06 9.03
C GLN A 192 7.58 -11.18 10.25
N GLY A 193 7.11 -9.94 10.05
CA GLY A 193 6.82 -9.01 11.14
C GLY A 193 8.07 -8.30 11.68
N ILE A 194 9.19 -8.32 10.96
CA ILE A 194 10.44 -7.68 11.38
C ILE A 194 10.36 -6.19 11.05
N VAL A 195 10.60 -5.33 12.05
CA VAL A 195 10.65 -3.87 11.87
C VAL A 195 12.12 -3.44 11.96
N ASP A 196 12.80 -3.35 10.82
CA ASP A 196 14.17 -2.85 10.73
C ASP A 196 14.31 -1.71 9.72
N MET A 197 14.85 -0.56 10.16
CA MET A 197 14.91 0.67 9.36
C MET A 197 16.01 0.70 8.28
N SER A 198 16.78 -0.38 8.16
CA SER A 198 17.88 -0.48 7.19
C SER A 198 17.77 -1.69 6.26
N THR A 199 16.93 -2.66 6.63
CA THR A 199 16.77 -3.93 5.90
C THR A 199 15.32 -4.25 5.56
N THR A 200 14.33 -3.78 6.34
CA THR A 200 12.92 -3.88 5.99
C THR A 200 12.39 -2.60 5.35
N PHE A 201 12.71 -1.46 5.97
CA PHE A 201 12.47 -0.12 5.43
C PHE A 201 13.80 0.45 4.94
N TYR A 202 13.75 1.36 3.96
CA TYR A 202 14.91 2.09 3.45
C TYR A 202 16.11 1.21 3.07
N TRP A 203 15.86 -0.02 2.58
CA TRP A 203 16.93 -0.93 2.20
C TRP A 203 17.72 -0.37 1.00
N LYS A 204 18.93 -0.91 0.82
CA LYS A 204 19.84 -0.46 -0.24
C LYS A 204 19.31 -0.79 -1.63
N GLY A 205 19.82 -0.07 -2.62
CA GLY A 205 19.54 -0.35 -4.03
C GLY A 205 18.36 0.44 -4.60
N GLY A 206 17.86 1.47 -3.93
CA GLY A 206 16.89 2.39 -4.52
C GLY A 206 17.56 3.38 -5.49
N ASN A 207 18.02 2.91 -6.65
CA ASN A 207 18.74 3.72 -7.63
C ASN A 207 18.62 3.15 -9.05
N ALA A 208 19.21 3.85 -10.03
CA ALA A 208 19.10 3.50 -11.45
C ALA A 208 19.80 2.19 -11.85
N SER A 209 20.69 1.60 -11.03
CA SER A 209 21.30 0.31 -11.38
C SER A 209 20.44 -0.89 -10.98
N ASN A 210 19.56 -0.74 -9.98
CA ASN A 210 18.65 -1.81 -9.54
C ASN A 210 17.44 -1.95 -10.51
N PRO A 211 17.27 -3.10 -11.17
CA PRO A 211 16.15 -3.33 -12.10
C PRO A 211 14.77 -3.24 -11.43
N ASP A 212 14.63 -3.74 -10.21
CA ASP A 212 13.38 -3.74 -9.46
C ASP A 212 12.97 -2.31 -9.09
N PHE A 213 13.94 -1.50 -8.63
CA PHE A 213 13.69 -0.10 -8.31
C PHE A 213 13.34 0.71 -9.56
N ARG A 214 14.05 0.50 -10.68
CA ARG A 214 13.69 1.16 -11.96
C ARG A 214 12.26 0.83 -12.37
N TRP A 215 11.87 -0.44 -12.25
CA TRP A 215 10.53 -0.89 -12.63
C TRP A 215 9.46 -0.21 -11.79
N VAL A 216 9.66 -0.16 -10.47
CA VAL A 216 8.78 0.56 -9.53
C VAL A 216 8.74 2.05 -9.83
N TYR A 217 9.91 2.68 -9.97
CA TYR A 217 10.01 4.12 -10.18
C TYR A 217 9.29 4.55 -11.47
N GLN A 218 9.32 3.73 -12.52
CA GLN A 218 8.55 3.98 -13.74
C GLN A 218 7.03 4.00 -13.47
N ARG A 219 6.53 3.18 -12.54
CA ARG A 219 5.10 3.03 -12.24
C ARG A 219 4.59 3.91 -11.10
N TYR A 220 5.49 4.35 -10.23
CA TYR A 220 5.21 5.29 -9.14
C TYR A 220 5.04 6.71 -9.68
N LYS A 221 3.90 6.96 -10.33
CA LYS A 221 3.61 8.26 -10.97
C LYS A 221 3.12 9.28 -9.96
N HIS A 222 3.51 10.53 -10.16
CA HIS A 222 3.05 11.72 -9.46
C HIS A 222 3.08 12.91 -10.45
N VAL A 223 2.48 14.06 -10.11
CA VAL A 223 2.29 15.18 -11.07
C VAL A 223 3.59 15.69 -11.69
N LYS A 224 4.68 15.66 -10.92
CA LYS A 224 6.04 16.06 -11.37
C LYS A 224 6.94 14.88 -11.74
N TRP A 225 6.36 13.72 -12.07
CA TRP A 225 7.17 12.54 -12.38
C TRP A 225 8.10 12.82 -13.57
N ALA A 226 9.35 12.42 -13.42
CA ALA A 226 10.36 12.46 -14.45
C ALA A 226 11.19 11.18 -14.37
N PRO A 227 11.73 10.67 -15.49
CA PRO A 227 12.59 9.48 -15.49
C PRO A 227 13.72 9.57 -14.46
N LEU A 228 14.11 8.40 -13.96
CA LEU A 228 15.10 8.23 -12.89
C LEU A 228 16.48 8.75 -13.29
#